data_AF-A0ABD1PWF1-F1
#
_entry.id   AF-A0ABD1PWF1-F1
#
_cell.length_a   1.000
_cell.length_b   1.000
_cell.length_c   1.000
_cell.angle_alpha   90.00
_cell.angle_beta   90.00
_cell.angle_gamma   90.00
#
_symmetry.space_group_name_H-M   'P 1'
#
loop_
_entity.id
_entity.type
_entity.pdbx_description
1 polymer ?
#
loop_
_entity_poly.entity_id
_entity_poly.type
_entity_poly.pdbx_seq_one_letter_code
_entity_poly.pdbx_strand_id
1 'polypeptide(L)'
;MDLLQIAVDSAMDFGNKTYVFLKNMSKDKKTKPDLKPVNQECLAAYEGFISHFKDLIAEAKTEPALATYDSLLAREEIHNSISALASVKNLNISARNKIAEDYYTKLCIKIADFLET
;
A
#
# COMPACT_ATOMS: atom_id res chain seq x y z
N MET A 1 -5.49 -19.83 4.72
CA MET A 1 -5.76 -18.66 5.58
C MET A 1 -4.52 -18.15 6.30
N ASP A 2 -3.74 -18.98 7.00
CA ASP A 2 -2.56 -18.51 7.76
C ASP A 2 -1.52 -17.77 6.91
N LEU A 3 -1.29 -18.23 5.67
CA LEU A 3 -0.36 -17.56 4.74
C LEU A 3 -0.86 -16.18 4.29
N LEU A 4 -2.17 -16.04 4.07
CA LEU A 4 -2.78 -14.74 3.73
C LEU A 4 -2.66 -13.77 4.90
N GLN A 5 -2.93 -14.24 6.13
CA GLN A 5 -2.74 -13.45 7.34
C GLN A 5 -1.30 -12.94 7.47
N ILE A 6 -0.30 -13.82 7.32
CA ILE A 6 1.12 -13.44 7.41
C ILE A 6 1.47 -12.40 6.33
N ALA A 7 0.97 -12.58 5.10
CA ALA A 7 1.21 -11.65 4.00
C ALA A 7 0.59 -10.27 4.29
N VAL A 8 -0.66 -10.24 4.76
CA VAL A 8 -1.36 -9.01 5.17
C VAL A 8 -0.66 -8.33 6.34
N ASP A 9 -0.30 -9.05 7.39
CA ASP A 9 0.38 -8.48 8.55
C ASP A 9 1.71 -7.82 8.14
N SER A 10 2.46 -8.49 7.25
CA SER A 10 3.71 -7.95 6.70
C SER A 10 3.47 -6.73 5.81
N ALA A 11 2.42 -6.75 4.99
CA ALA A 11 2.02 -5.61 4.16
C ALA A 11 1.62 -4.41 5.01
N MET A 12 0.80 -4.63 6.04
CA MET A 12 0.38 -3.60 6.98
C MET A 12 1.54 -3.01 7.78
N ASP A 13 2.47 -3.82 8.29
CA ASP A 13 3.67 -3.31 8.97
C ASP A 13 4.51 -2.42 8.04
N PHE A 14 4.72 -2.86 6.79
CA PHE A 14 5.40 -2.05 5.79
C PHE A 14 4.66 -0.76 5.47
N GLY A 15 3.34 -0.84 5.26
CA GLY A 15 2.46 0.28 4.98
C GLY A 15 2.51 1.31 6.10
N ASN A 16 2.39 0.87 7.36
CA ASN A 16 2.49 1.73 8.54
C ASN A 16 3.86 2.41 8.66
N LYS A 17 4.96 1.68 8.46
CA LYS A 17 6.31 2.26 8.47
C LYS A 17 6.49 3.30 7.37
N THR A 18 5.95 3.06 6.19
CA THR A 18 5.99 4.03 5.08
C THR A 18 5.10 5.23 5.34
N TYR A 19 3.89 5.03 5.87
CA TYR A 19 3.00 6.10 6.29
C TYR A 19 3.67 7.03 7.30
N VAL A 20 4.32 6.48 8.34
CA VAL A 20 5.08 7.26 9.33
C VAL A 20 6.21 8.04 8.67
N PHE A 21 6.94 7.43 7.72
CA PHE A 21 7.96 8.11 6.94
C PHE A 21 7.40 9.32 6.16
N LEU A 22 6.31 9.14 5.42
CA LEU A 22 5.66 10.20 4.65
C LEU A 22 5.12 11.31 5.57
N LYS A 23 4.53 10.93 6.71
CA LYS A 23 4.04 11.87 7.73
C LYS A 23 5.17 12.70 8.34
N ASN A 24 6.32 12.10 8.60
CA ASN A 24 7.50 12.83 9.06
C ASN A 24 8.03 13.78 7.97
N MET A 25 8.05 13.34 6.72
CA MET A 25 8.46 14.18 5.59
C MET A 25 7.52 15.38 5.39
N SER A 26 6.21 15.23 5.61
CA SER A 26 5.24 16.35 5.59
C SER A 26 5.53 17.42 6.64
N LYS A 27 6.09 17.03 7.80
CA LYS A 27 6.40 17.94 8.90
C LYS A 27 7.80 18.55 8.81
N ASP A 28 8.67 17.96 8.00
CA ASP A 28 10.04 18.45 7.84
C ASP A 28 10.06 19.75 7.02
N LYS A 29 10.65 20.79 7.61
CA LYS A 29 10.86 22.09 6.97
C LYS A 29 11.83 22.02 5.80
N LYS A 30 12.67 20.97 5.73
CA LYS A 30 13.65 20.73 4.66
C LYS A 30 13.07 20.00 3.46
N THR A 31 11.85 19.47 3.56
CA THR A 31 11.16 18.85 2.42
C THR A 31 10.95 19.88 1.32
N LYS A 32 11.39 19.52 0.11
CA LYS A 32 11.27 20.40 -1.06
C LYS A 32 9.81 20.82 -1.28
N PRO A 33 9.53 22.10 -1.62
CA PRO A 33 8.15 22.59 -1.75
C PRO A 33 7.31 21.83 -2.78
N ASP A 34 7.91 21.46 -3.92
CA ASP A 34 7.30 20.67 -5.01
C ASP A 34 6.94 19.25 -4.59
N LEU A 35 7.69 18.68 -3.64
CA LEU A 35 7.45 17.34 -3.10
C LEU A 35 6.31 17.29 -2.07
N LYS A 36 5.91 18.43 -1.48
CA LYS A 36 4.85 18.46 -0.45
C LYS A 36 3.48 17.99 -0.94
N PRO A 37 2.92 18.50 -2.06
CA PRO A 37 1.63 18.02 -2.56
C PRO A 37 1.70 16.54 -2.93
N VAL A 38 2.77 16.13 -3.62
CA VAL A 38 3.00 14.72 -3.98
C VAL A 38 3.08 13.82 -2.74
N ASN A 39 3.74 14.27 -1.67
CA ASN A 39 3.80 13.53 -0.42
C ASN A 39 2.43 13.40 0.26
N GLN A 40 1.55 14.39 0.14
CA GLN A 40 0.18 14.30 0.67
C GLN A 40 -0.64 13.26 -0.11
N GLU A 41 -0.53 13.23 -1.43
CA GLU A 41 -1.17 12.20 -2.26
C GLU A 41 -0.63 10.80 -1.91
N CYS A 42 0.69 10.66 -1.75
CA CYS A 42 1.29 9.41 -1.29
C CYS A 42 0.79 9.03 0.12
N LEU A 43 0.62 9.99 1.01
CA LEU A 43 0.15 9.73 2.37
C LEU A 43 -1.30 9.20 2.37
N ALA A 44 -2.18 9.79 1.57
CA ALA A 44 -3.55 9.31 1.39
C ALA A 44 -3.59 7.89 0.77
N ALA A 45 -2.77 7.64 -0.25
CA ALA A 45 -2.62 6.32 -0.84
C ALA A 45 -2.19 5.25 0.17
N TYR A 46 -1.22 5.54 1.05
CA TYR A 46 -0.84 4.57 2.08
C TYR A 46 -1.91 4.39 3.17
N GLU A 47 -2.77 5.38 3.42
CA GLU A 47 -3.95 5.18 4.29
C GLU A 47 -4.94 4.20 3.64
N GLY A 48 -5.25 4.39 2.35
CA GLY A 48 -6.11 3.48 1.58
C GLY A 48 -5.55 2.06 1.51
N PHE A 49 -4.27 1.91 1.18
CA PHE A 49 -3.55 0.63 1.20
C PHE A 49 -3.69 -0.11 2.54
N ILE A 50 -3.49 0.59 3.67
CA ILE A 50 -3.61 -0.02 5.00
C ILE A 50 -5.07 -0.40 5.28
N SER A 51 -6.04 0.44 4.88
CA SER A 51 -7.47 0.17 5.07
C SER A 51 -7.91 -1.10 4.35
N HIS A 52 -7.62 -1.22 3.05
CA HIS A 52 -7.99 -2.40 2.26
C HIS A 52 -7.38 -3.68 2.84
N PHE A 53 -6.13 -3.65 3.31
CA PHE A 53 -5.52 -4.83 3.93
C PHE A 53 -6.14 -5.22 5.27
N LYS A 54 -6.66 -4.25 6.02
CA LYS A 54 -7.34 -4.52 7.29
C LYS A 54 -8.67 -5.24 7.07
N ASP A 55 -9.41 -4.83 6.04
CA ASP A 55 -10.73 -5.39 5.73
C ASP A 55 -10.60 -6.77 5.06
N LEU A 56 -9.60 -6.94 4.19
CA LEU A 56 -9.29 -8.18 3.46
C LEU A 56 -9.34 -9.44 4.33
N ILE A 57 -8.74 -9.45 5.52
CA ILE A 57 -8.70 -10.65 6.38
C ILE A 57 -10.07 -11.00 6.96
N ALA A 58 -10.87 -9.98 7.27
CA ALA A 58 -12.23 -10.19 7.73
C ALA A 58 -13.08 -10.78 6.59
N GLU A 59 -12.94 -10.21 5.40
CA GLU A 59 -13.71 -10.59 4.21
C GLU A 59 -13.30 -11.95 3.65
N ALA A 60 -12.01 -12.27 3.62
CA ALA A 60 -11.47 -13.56 3.17
C ALA A 60 -12.02 -14.78 3.95
N LYS A 61 -12.52 -14.57 5.18
CA LYS A 61 -13.14 -15.65 5.99
C LYS A 61 -14.57 -15.96 5.57
N THR A 62 -15.26 -14.99 4.98
CA THR A 62 -16.67 -15.09 4.59
C THR A 62 -16.83 -15.25 3.09
N GLU A 63 -16.03 -14.55 2.29
CA GLU A 63 -16.09 -14.51 0.84
C GLU A 63 -14.67 -14.31 0.26
N PRO A 64 -13.97 -15.39 -0.12
CA PRO A 64 -12.60 -15.33 -0.63
C PRO A 64 -12.41 -14.39 -1.84
N ALA A 65 -13.44 -14.24 -2.67
CA ALA A 65 -13.45 -13.32 -3.83
C ALA A 65 -13.20 -11.86 -3.45
N LEU A 66 -13.72 -11.45 -2.29
CA LEU A 66 -13.52 -10.09 -1.78
C LEU A 66 -12.06 -9.84 -1.39
N ALA A 67 -11.33 -10.88 -0.96
CA ALA A 67 -9.93 -10.74 -0.60
C ALA A 67 -9.03 -10.40 -1.80
N THR A 68 -9.34 -10.98 -2.97
CA THR A 68 -8.68 -10.62 -4.24
C THR A 68 -9.04 -9.18 -4.62
N TYR A 69 -10.32 -8.81 -4.52
CA TYR A 69 -10.78 -7.46 -4.82
C TYR A 69 -10.10 -6.39 -3.95
N ASP A 70 -10.05 -6.57 -2.63
CA ASP A 70 -9.35 -5.66 -1.71
C ASP A 70 -7.86 -5.56 -2.01
N SER A 71 -7.22 -6.69 -2.37
CA SER A 71 -5.81 -6.69 -2.75
C SER A 71 -5.55 -5.86 -4.03
N LEU A 72 -6.51 -5.85 -4.96
CA LEU A 72 -6.46 -5.03 -6.17
C LEU A 72 -6.66 -3.54 -5.87
N LEU A 73 -7.59 -3.19 -4.97
CA LEU A 73 -7.78 -1.82 -4.53
C LEU A 73 -6.54 -1.28 -3.79
N ALA A 74 -5.95 -2.08 -2.89
CA ALA A 74 -4.69 -1.74 -2.25
C ALA A 74 -3.56 -1.48 -3.27
N ARG A 75 -3.54 -2.21 -4.40
CA ARG A 75 -2.58 -1.97 -5.49
C ARG A 75 -2.86 -0.66 -6.22
N GLU A 76 -4.11 -0.35 -6.49
CA GLU A 76 -4.52 0.91 -7.13
C GLU A 76 -4.10 2.12 -6.29
N GLU A 77 -4.23 2.05 -4.97
CA GLU A 77 -3.72 3.11 -4.09
C GLU A 77 -2.22 3.34 -4.25
N ILE A 78 -1.42 2.28 -4.33
CA ILE A 78 0.02 2.41 -4.59
C ILE A 78 0.30 2.98 -5.99
N HIS A 79 -0.51 2.63 -6.98
CA HIS A 79 -0.42 3.23 -8.33
C HIS A 79 -0.73 4.72 -8.31
N ASN A 80 -1.67 5.18 -7.48
CA ASN A 80 -1.94 6.61 -7.27
C ASN A 80 -0.70 7.32 -6.73
N SER A 81 -0.04 6.73 -5.73
CA SER A 81 1.22 7.28 -5.18
C SER A 81 2.35 7.30 -6.22
N ILE A 82 2.49 6.27 -7.05
CA ILE A 82 3.49 6.23 -8.14
C ILE A 82 3.20 7.31 -9.17
N SER A 83 1.94 7.49 -9.54
CA SER A 83 1.51 8.49 -10.52
C SER A 83 1.76 9.91 -10.02
N ALA A 84 1.48 10.18 -8.74
CA ALA A 84 1.80 11.45 -8.09
C ALA A 84 3.31 11.79 -8.20
N LEU A 85 4.17 10.79 -8.00
CA LEU A 85 5.63 10.93 -8.08
C LEU A 85 6.19 11.07 -9.50
N ALA A 86 5.40 10.83 -10.54
CA ALA A 86 5.88 10.94 -11.92
C ALA A 86 6.35 12.37 -12.24
N SER A 87 5.75 13.37 -11.59
CA SER A 87 6.08 14.78 -11.74
C SER A 87 7.27 15.25 -10.89
N VAL A 88 7.56 14.55 -9.78
CA VAL A 88 8.62 14.92 -8.82
C VAL A 88 9.38 13.69 -8.36
N LYS A 89 10.61 13.51 -8.87
CA LYS A 89 11.44 12.34 -8.53
C LYS A 89 11.87 12.36 -7.06
N ASN A 90 11.43 11.36 -6.30
CA ASN A 90 11.96 11.03 -4.98
C ASN A 90 12.27 9.54 -4.87
N LEU A 91 13.57 9.21 -4.86
CA LEU A 91 14.03 7.81 -4.85
C LEU A 91 13.55 7.01 -3.64
N ASN A 92 13.42 7.65 -2.47
CA ASN A 92 13.00 6.95 -1.25
C ASN A 92 11.52 6.55 -1.32
N ILE A 93 10.65 7.43 -1.82
CA ILE A 93 9.23 7.11 -1.97
C ILE A 93 9.04 6.11 -3.12
N SER A 94 9.72 6.31 -4.25
CA SER A 94 9.66 5.38 -5.38
C SER A 94 10.10 3.97 -5.00
N ALA A 95 11.17 3.83 -4.21
CA ALA A 95 11.61 2.52 -3.73
C ALA A 95 10.57 1.84 -2.83
N ARG A 96 9.91 2.61 -1.95
CA ARG A 96 8.87 2.09 -1.07
C ARG A 96 7.62 1.67 -1.84
N ASN A 97 7.18 2.48 -2.80
CA ASN A 97 6.04 2.16 -3.65
C ASN A 97 6.30 0.90 -4.47
N LYS A 98 7.51 0.76 -5.01
CA LYS A 98 7.90 -0.46 -5.70
C LYS A 98 7.82 -1.69 -4.79
N ILE A 99 8.25 -1.59 -3.54
CA ILE A 99 8.13 -2.70 -2.59
C ILE A 99 6.66 -3.03 -2.30
N ALA A 100 5.82 -2.02 -2.04
CA ALA A 100 4.39 -2.20 -1.82
C ALA A 100 3.71 -2.88 -3.02
N GLU A 101 3.99 -2.42 -4.23
CA GLU A 101 3.40 -2.93 -5.47
C GLU A 101 3.94 -4.32 -5.84
N ASP A 102 5.26 -4.48 -5.92
CA ASP A 102 5.87 -5.68 -6.47
C ASP A 102 5.82 -6.87 -5.51
N TYR A 103 5.88 -6.60 -4.21
CA TYR A 103 5.92 -7.65 -3.20
C TYR A 103 4.57 -7.81 -2.49
N TYR A 104 4.07 -6.77 -1.83
CA TYR A 104 2.95 -6.96 -0.91
C TYR A 104 1.60 -7.14 -1.61
N THR A 105 1.24 -6.27 -2.55
CA THR A 105 -0.06 -6.39 -3.24
C THR A 105 -0.09 -7.60 -4.17
N LYS A 106 0.97 -7.82 -4.97
CA LYS A 106 1.07 -9.01 -5.83
C LYS A 106 1.07 -10.33 -5.04
N LEU A 107 1.72 -10.39 -3.88
CA LEU A 107 1.69 -11.59 -3.04
C LEU A 107 0.29 -11.86 -2.49
N CYS A 108 -0.38 -10.83 -1.97
CA CYS A 108 -1.73 -10.98 -1.42
C CYS A 108 -2.74 -11.37 -2.49
N ILE A 109 -2.69 -10.76 -3.69
CA ILE A 109 -3.52 -11.15 -4.85
C ILE A 109 -3.33 -12.64 -5.15
N LYS A 110 -2.08 -13.11 -5.30
CA LYS A 110 -1.81 -14.52 -5.63
C LYS A 110 -2.30 -15.49 -4.57
N ILE A 111 -2.18 -15.14 -3.30
CA ILE A 111 -2.66 -16.00 -2.20
C ILE A 111 -4.19 -15.99 -2.17
N ALA A 112 -4.83 -14.83 -2.35
CA ALA A 112 -6.29 -14.71 -2.40
C ALA A 112 -6.89 -15.48 -3.58
N ASP A 113 -6.34 -15.32 -4.79
CA ASP A 113 -6.74 -16.07 -5.99
C ASP A 113 -6.64 -17.59 -5.78
N PHE A 114 -5.60 -18.06 -5.09
CA PHE A 114 -5.44 -19.47 -4.77
C PHE A 114 -6.47 -19.99 -3.75
N LEU A 115 -7.00 -19.12 -2.89
CA LEU A 115 -8.04 -19.48 -1.93
C LEU A 115 -9.44 -19.48 -2.56
N GLU A 116 -9.63 -18.82 -3.70
CA GLU A 116 -10.86 -18.85 -4.50
C GLU A 116 -11.04 -20.15 -5.30
N THR A 117 -9.94 -20.84 -5.63
CA THR A 117 -9.94 -22.11 -6.38
C THR A 117 -10.06 -23.33 -5.49
#